data_AF-A0A849FRC2-F1
#
_entry.id   AF-A0A849FRC2-F1
#
_cell.length_a   1.000
_cell.length_b   1.000
_cell.length_c   1.000
_cell.angle_alpha   90.00
_cell.angle_beta   90.00
_cell.angle_gamma   90.00
#
_symmetry.space_group_name_H-M   'P 1'
#
loop_
_entity.id
_entity.type
_entity.pdbx_description
1 polymer ?
#
loop_
_entity_poly.entity_id
_entity_poly.type
_entity_poly.pdbx_seq_one_letter_code
_entity_poly.pdbx_strand_id
1 'polypeptide(L)'
;MGRPQVGVGAGATLFFYGTLRDIDLLEVVIGRAVAPLSAQLPGYAVFWAAGQDFPMISQEAGLRAEGIILKDVTPDEVARLDYYELPYGYFLIEVTVETANGPLAAQVYMPEPSILKRGALWSLEDWQVRFGPLMREAAQEIMNSQGVLSASEVAARSGVIETRAQARLNARAYR
;
A
#
# COMPACT_ATOMS: atom_id res chain seq x y z
N MET A 1 -7.35 -10.53 -22.78
CA MET A 1 -6.15 -9.72 -23.06
C MET A 1 -5.13 -10.08 -22.01
N GLY A 2 -3.91 -10.46 -22.41
CA GLY A 2 -2.84 -10.83 -21.48
C GLY A 2 -2.42 -9.64 -20.62
N ARG A 3 -2.20 -9.89 -19.32
CA ARG A 3 -1.76 -8.87 -18.37
C ARG A 3 -0.34 -8.44 -18.73
N PRO A 4 -0.04 -7.14 -18.92
CA PRO A 4 1.34 -6.69 -18.91
C PRO A 4 1.84 -6.81 -17.47
N GLN A 5 2.60 -7.87 -17.19
CA GLN A 5 3.31 -8.02 -15.93
C GLN A 5 4.66 -7.32 -16.11
N VAL A 6 4.82 -6.15 -15.51
CA VAL A 6 6.08 -5.41 -15.59
C VAL A 6 6.93 -5.82 -14.40
N GLY A 7 8.09 -6.42 -14.67
CA GLY A 7 9.08 -6.68 -13.64
C GLY A 7 9.72 -5.38 -13.16
N VAL A 8 10.10 -5.31 -11.89
CA VAL A 8 10.77 -4.14 -11.35
C VAL A 8 12.26 -4.24 -11.65
N GLY A 9 12.79 -3.32 -12.45
CA GLY A 9 14.23 -3.21 -12.71
C GLY A 9 14.99 -2.66 -11.50
N ALA A 10 16.33 -2.79 -11.50
CA ALA A 10 17.16 -2.19 -10.45
C ALA A 10 16.97 -0.65 -10.43
N GLY A 11 16.70 -0.08 -9.24
CA GLY A 11 16.55 1.36 -9.06
C GLY A 11 15.19 1.91 -9.50
N ALA A 12 14.11 1.16 -9.25
CA ALA A 12 12.77 1.54 -9.71
C ALA A 12 12.17 2.72 -8.92
N THR A 13 11.22 3.40 -9.56
CA THR A 13 10.38 4.40 -8.90
C THR A 13 8.99 3.83 -8.68
N LEU A 14 8.54 3.78 -7.43
CA LEU A 14 7.21 3.31 -7.05
C LEU A 14 6.33 4.47 -6.56
N PHE A 15 5.06 4.44 -6.94
CA PHE A 15 4.03 5.36 -6.49
C PHE A 15 3.01 4.65 -5.60
N PHE A 16 2.70 5.26 -4.45
CA PHE A 16 1.76 4.75 -3.46
C PHE A 16 0.61 5.75 -3.26
N TYR A 17 -0.63 5.32 -3.44
CA TYR A 17 -1.83 6.16 -3.31
C TYR A 17 -2.73 5.79 -2.12
N GLY A 18 -2.49 4.62 -1.52
CA GLY A 18 -3.34 4.02 -0.50
C GLY A 18 -2.76 4.06 0.90
N THR A 19 -2.88 2.95 1.64
CA THR A 19 -2.42 2.81 3.03
C THR A 19 -0.91 3.01 3.16
N LEU A 20 -0.12 2.57 2.17
CA LEU A 20 1.33 2.79 2.11
C LEU A 20 1.75 4.27 1.90
N ARG A 21 0.81 5.22 1.85
CA ARG A 21 1.13 6.64 2.06
C ARG A 21 1.47 6.97 3.52
N ASP A 22 1.06 6.13 4.46
CA ASP A 22 1.49 6.20 5.85
C ASP A 22 2.97 5.80 5.94
N ILE A 23 3.81 6.76 6.33
CA ILE A 23 5.27 6.60 6.30
C ILE A 23 5.71 5.50 7.25
N ASP A 24 5.17 5.46 8.47
CA ASP A 24 5.54 4.44 9.46
C ASP A 24 5.20 3.03 8.98
N LEU A 25 4.04 2.85 8.34
CA LEU A 25 3.67 1.57 7.71
C LEU A 25 4.63 1.24 6.56
N LEU A 26 4.90 2.19 5.67
CA LEU A 26 5.80 1.98 4.54
C LEU A 26 7.21 1.60 5.01
N GLU A 27 7.73 2.23 6.06
CA GLU A 27 9.05 1.93 6.64
C GLU A 27 9.12 0.50 7.20
N VAL A 28 8.06 0.03 7.86
CA VAL A 28 7.96 -1.37 8.33
C VAL A 28 8.00 -2.33 7.14
N VAL A 29 7.19 -2.06 6.12
CA VAL A 29 7.11 -2.93 4.93
C VAL A 29 8.43 -2.93 4.18
N ILE A 30 9.00 -1.77 3.88
CA ILE A 30 10.24 -1.68 3.10
C ILE A 30 11.49 -2.05 3.91
N GLY A 31 11.45 -1.95 5.24
CA GLY A 31 12.53 -2.35 6.14
C GLY A 31 13.61 -1.29 6.36
N ARG A 32 13.34 -0.02 6.01
CA ARG A 32 14.23 1.12 6.28
C ARG A 32 13.47 2.43 6.36
N ALA A 33 14.11 3.46 6.89
CA ALA A 33 13.59 4.82 6.83
C ALA A 33 13.47 5.32 5.37
N VAL A 34 12.43 6.11 5.11
CA VAL A 34 12.15 6.66 3.78
C VAL A 34 11.88 8.17 3.82
N ALA A 35 12.20 8.85 2.73
CA ALA A 35 11.89 10.26 2.53
C ALA A 35 11.23 10.44 1.16
N PRO A 36 9.94 10.09 1.04
CA PRO A 36 9.28 10.07 -0.25
C PRO A 36 8.88 11.49 -0.69
N LEU A 37 8.61 11.66 -1.98
CA LEU A 37 8.15 12.93 -2.55
C LEU A 37 6.67 12.87 -2.85
N SER A 38 5.94 13.97 -2.65
CA SER A 38 4.53 14.04 -3.05
C SER A 38 4.37 13.94 -4.57
N ALA A 39 3.35 13.21 -5.01
CA ALA A 39 2.99 13.06 -6.41
C ALA A 39 1.48 12.85 -6.57
N GLN A 40 0.99 13.00 -7.79
CA GLN A 40 -0.40 12.75 -8.13
C GLN A 40 -0.50 11.89 -9.38
N LEU A 41 -1.44 10.95 -9.42
CA LEU A 41 -1.75 10.15 -10.59
C LEU A 41 -3.02 10.70 -11.27
N PRO A 42 -2.90 11.34 -12.45
CA PRO A 42 -4.05 11.92 -13.15
C PRO A 42 -5.00 10.87 -13.72
N GLY A 43 -6.30 11.18 -13.78
CA GLY A 43 -7.32 10.29 -14.34
C GLY A 43 -7.75 9.17 -13.39
N TYR A 44 -7.38 9.27 -12.10
CA TYR A 44 -7.73 8.33 -11.06
C TYR A 44 -8.24 9.05 -9.82
N ALA A 45 -9.00 8.35 -8.99
CA ALA A 45 -9.36 8.78 -7.65
C ALA A 45 -9.38 7.59 -6.69
N VAL A 46 -9.13 7.88 -5.40
CA VAL A 46 -9.09 6.89 -4.33
C VAL A 46 -10.33 7.08 -3.45
N PHE A 47 -11.00 5.98 -3.17
CA PHE A 47 -12.22 5.94 -2.37
C PHE A 47 -12.06 4.92 -1.25
N TRP A 48 -12.85 5.05 -0.20
CA TRP A 48 -13.08 3.96 0.74
C TRP A 48 -13.75 2.80 0.02
N ALA A 49 -13.22 1.58 0.20
CA ALA A 49 -14.02 0.39 -0.08
C ALA A 49 -15.08 0.27 1.04
N ALA A 50 -16.37 0.21 0.68
CA ALA A 50 -17.45 0.28 1.65
C ALA A 50 -17.36 -0.85 2.70
N GLY A 51 -17.26 -0.46 3.97
CA GLY A 51 -17.15 -1.39 5.10
C GLY A 51 -15.79 -2.07 5.26
N GLN A 52 -14.77 -1.62 4.53
CA GLN A 52 -13.40 -2.11 4.63
C GLN A 52 -12.47 -1.07 5.27
N ASP A 53 -11.30 -1.51 5.68
CA ASP A 53 -10.21 -0.71 6.26
C ASP A 53 -9.13 -0.33 5.23
N PHE A 54 -9.32 -0.67 3.96
CA PHE A 54 -8.40 -0.35 2.86
C PHE A 54 -9.09 0.47 1.74
N PRO A 55 -8.30 1.24 0.97
CA PRO A 55 -8.82 2.03 -0.14
C PRO A 55 -9.08 1.18 -1.38
N MET A 56 -9.94 1.68 -2.27
CA MET A 56 -10.01 1.26 -3.66
C MET A 56 -9.66 2.44 -4.58
N ILE A 57 -9.01 2.15 -5.70
CA ILE A 57 -8.70 3.13 -6.75
C ILE A 57 -9.59 2.90 -7.96
N SER A 58 -10.00 3.97 -8.63
CA SER A 58 -10.84 3.90 -9.83
C SER A 58 -10.40 4.92 -10.86
N GLN A 59 -10.58 4.60 -12.15
CA GLN A 59 -10.38 5.56 -13.24
C GLN A 59 -11.50 6.58 -13.21
N GLU A 60 -11.13 7.85 -13.10
CA GLU A 60 -12.04 8.98 -12.97
C GLU A 60 -11.50 10.15 -13.76
N ALA A 61 -12.11 10.40 -14.92
CA ALA A 61 -11.69 11.49 -15.80
C ALA A 61 -11.83 12.84 -15.08
N GLY A 62 -10.77 13.64 -15.10
CA GLY A 62 -10.72 14.96 -14.45
C GLY A 62 -10.36 14.94 -12.96
N LEU A 63 -10.26 13.76 -12.32
CA LEU A 63 -9.76 13.62 -10.96
C LEU A 63 -8.28 13.19 -10.93
N ARG A 64 -7.68 13.27 -9.74
CA ARG A 64 -6.28 12.93 -9.48
C ARG A 64 -6.18 12.17 -8.17
N ALA A 65 -5.47 11.05 -8.17
CA ALA A 65 -5.18 10.30 -6.96
C ALA A 65 -3.93 10.88 -6.31
N GLU A 66 -4.06 11.37 -5.08
CA GLU A 66 -2.91 11.81 -4.30
C GLU A 66 -2.06 10.62 -3.84
N GLY A 67 -0.75 10.81 -3.83
CA GLY A 67 0.17 9.81 -3.33
C GLY A 67 1.57 10.33 -3.09
N ILE A 68 2.47 9.37 -2.91
CA ILE A 68 3.88 9.59 -2.69
C ILE A 68 4.70 8.72 -3.63
N ILE A 69 5.90 9.16 -3.98
CA ILE A 69 6.88 8.36 -4.72
C ILE A 69 8.08 8.03 -3.87
N LEU A 70 8.57 6.80 -4.03
CA LEU A 70 9.88 6.39 -3.61
C LEU A 70 10.73 6.06 -4.84
N LYS A 71 11.91 6.65 -4.93
CA LYS A 71 12.89 6.39 -5.98
C LYS A 71 13.91 5.37 -5.50
N ASP A 72 14.66 4.83 -6.46
CA ASP A 72 15.77 3.92 -6.24
C ASP A 72 15.39 2.68 -5.40
N VAL A 73 14.15 2.20 -5.58
CA VAL A 73 13.65 1.00 -4.90
C VAL A 73 14.42 -0.21 -5.42
N THR A 74 15.00 -0.95 -4.49
CA THR A 74 15.83 -2.11 -4.80
C THR A 74 14.99 -3.37 -5.04
N PRO A 75 15.52 -4.40 -5.72
CA PRO A 75 14.79 -5.66 -5.90
C PRO A 75 14.38 -6.34 -4.58
N ASP A 76 15.19 -6.23 -3.53
CA ASP A 76 14.85 -6.79 -2.22
C ASP A 76 13.68 -6.03 -1.57
N GLU A 77 13.65 -4.71 -1.72
CA GLU A 77 12.54 -3.87 -1.25
C GLU A 77 11.24 -4.16 -2.02
N VAL A 78 11.34 -4.40 -3.34
CA VAL A 78 10.22 -4.87 -4.15
C VAL A 78 9.72 -6.21 -3.65
N ALA A 79 10.61 -7.17 -3.36
CA ALA A 79 10.20 -8.47 -2.85
C ALA A 79 9.47 -8.37 -1.49
N ARG A 80 9.84 -7.38 -0.65
CA ARG A 80 9.13 -7.06 0.60
C ARG A 80 7.76 -6.45 0.35
N LEU A 81 7.65 -5.51 -0.59
CA LEU A 81 6.38 -4.93 -0.99
C LEU A 81 5.46 -5.98 -1.63
N ASP A 82 6.01 -6.85 -2.47
CA ASP A 82 5.28 -7.96 -3.09
C ASP A 82 4.74 -8.94 -2.05
N TYR A 83 5.55 -9.26 -1.03
CA TYR A 83 5.13 -10.09 0.10
C TYR A 83 3.94 -9.48 0.85
N TYR A 84 3.87 -8.15 0.92
CA TYR A 84 2.81 -7.42 1.60
C TYR A 84 1.56 -7.19 0.74
N GLU A 85 1.71 -6.86 -0.55
CA GLU A 85 0.61 -6.42 -1.43
C GLU A 85 0.01 -7.55 -2.30
N LEU A 86 0.84 -8.41 -2.90
CA LEU A 86 0.36 -9.40 -3.88
C LEU A 86 -0.65 -10.42 -3.33
N PRO A 87 -0.58 -10.88 -2.06
CA PRO A 87 -1.57 -11.81 -1.51
C PRO A 87 -3.00 -11.27 -1.54
N TYR A 88 -3.17 -9.96 -1.64
CA TYR A 88 -4.45 -9.28 -1.71
C TYR A 88 -4.91 -9.00 -3.15
N GLY A 89 -4.24 -9.60 -4.15
CA GLY A 89 -4.62 -9.52 -5.56
C GLY A 89 -4.17 -8.23 -6.24
N TYR A 90 -3.16 -7.54 -5.69
CA TYR A 90 -2.53 -6.42 -6.36
C TYR A 90 -1.53 -6.88 -7.42
N PHE A 91 -1.27 -6.03 -8.41
CA PHE A 91 -0.24 -6.23 -9.42
C PHE A 91 0.37 -4.89 -9.83
N LEU A 92 1.62 -4.92 -10.28
CA LEU A 92 2.34 -3.71 -10.71
C LEU A 92 2.02 -3.37 -12.16
N ILE A 93 1.76 -2.08 -12.40
CA ILE A 93 1.70 -1.48 -13.74
C ILE A 93 2.55 -0.23 -13.80
N GLU A 94 2.98 0.17 -15.00
CA GLU A 94 3.61 1.46 -15.25
C GLU A 94 2.56 2.58 -15.36
N VAL A 95 2.88 3.73 -14.78
CA VAL A 95 2.10 4.96 -14.84
C VAL A 95 3.00 6.17 -15.00
N THR A 96 2.43 7.29 -15.45
CA THR A 96 3.08 8.60 -15.36
C THR A 96 2.39 9.40 -14.27
N VAL A 97 3.14 9.80 -13.26
CA VAL A 97 2.67 10.65 -12.15
C VAL A 97 3.15 12.08 -12.36
N GLU A 98 2.40 13.04 -11.83
CA GLU A 98 2.81 14.44 -11.77
C GLU A 98 3.48 14.74 -10.43
N THR A 99 4.66 15.35 -10.48
CA THR A 99 5.41 15.81 -9.30
C THR A 99 5.64 17.32 -9.39
N ALA A 100 6.14 17.94 -8.32
CA ALA A 100 6.54 19.35 -8.35
C ALA A 100 7.60 19.67 -9.42
N ASN A 101 8.40 18.68 -9.84
CA ASN A 101 9.43 18.83 -10.86
C ASN A 101 8.96 18.39 -12.27
N GLY A 102 7.65 18.13 -12.43
CA GLY A 102 7.05 17.67 -13.67
C GLY A 102 6.69 16.18 -13.68
N PRO A 103 6.25 15.66 -14.84
CA PRO A 103 5.86 14.26 -15.00
C PRO A 103 7.04 13.30 -14.75
N LEU A 104 6.76 12.17 -14.11
CA LEU A 104 7.73 11.13 -13.81
C LEU A 104 7.12 9.76 -14.08
N ALA A 105 7.87 8.87 -14.75
CA ALA A 105 7.49 7.47 -14.89
C ALA A 105 7.68 6.73 -13.56
N ALA A 106 6.68 5.95 -13.16
CA ALA A 106 6.68 5.15 -11.94
C ALA A 106 5.90 3.86 -12.16
N GLN A 107 6.01 2.92 -11.23
CA GLN A 107 5.13 1.77 -11.14
C GLN A 107 4.22 1.88 -9.92
N VAL A 108 3.05 1.26 -9.98
CA VAL A 108 2.03 1.34 -8.94
C VAL A 108 1.34 0.00 -8.77
N TYR A 109 1.08 -0.39 -7.52
CA TYR A 109 0.27 -1.55 -7.18
C TYR A 109 -1.22 -1.24 -7.44
N MET A 110 -1.80 -1.89 -8.43
CA MET A 110 -3.22 -1.80 -8.75
C MET A 110 -3.95 -3.05 -8.28
N PRO A 111 -5.12 -2.92 -7.63
CA PRO A 111 -5.93 -4.07 -7.28
C PRO A 111 -6.55 -4.67 -8.55
N GLU A 112 -6.85 -5.96 -8.51
CA GLU A 112 -7.79 -6.52 -9.48
C GLU A 112 -9.13 -5.78 -9.44
N PRO A 113 -9.82 -5.64 -10.59
CA PRO A 113 -11.16 -5.06 -10.62
C PRO A 113 -12.07 -5.75 -9.60
N SER A 114 -12.49 -5.00 -8.58
CA SER A 114 -13.31 -5.54 -7.51
C SER A 114 -14.79 -5.21 -7.71
N ILE A 115 -15.65 -6.07 -7.18
CA ILE A 115 -17.10 -5.81 -7.07
C ILE A 115 -17.46 -4.99 -5.81
N LEU A 116 -16.45 -4.51 -5.08
CA LEU A 116 -16.66 -3.75 -3.86
C LEU A 116 -17.37 -2.44 -4.18
N LYS A 117 -18.32 -2.08 -3.31
CA LYS A 117 -19.04 -0.83 -3.46
C LYS A 117 -18.13 0.34 -3.09
N ARG A 118 -18.11 1.35 -3.95
CA ARG A 118 -17.44 2.62 -3.71
C ARG A 118 -18.11 3.35 -2.53
N GLY A 119 -17.29 3.77 -1.57
CA GLY A 119 -17.66 4.67 -0.48
C GLY A 119 -17.35 6.13 -0.78
N ALA A 120 -17.10 6.92 0.26
CA ALA A 120 -16.65 8.30 0.15
C ALA A 120 -15.22 8.39 -0.42
N LEU A 121 -14.79 9.60 -0.79
CA LEU A 121 -13.38 9.86 -1.12
C LEU A 121 -12.49 9.46 0.06
N TRP A 122 -11.35 8.85 -0.27
CA TRP A 122 -10.39 8.39 0.72
C TRP A 122 -9.68 9.56 1.40
N SER A 123 -9.47 9.44 2.71
CA SER A 123 -8.65 10.36 3.50
C SER A 123 -7.60 9.55 4.24
N LEU A 124 -6.32 9.86 3.99
CA LEU A 124 -5.22 9.23 4.72
C LEU A 124 -5.29 9.56 6.21
N GLU A 125 -5.60 10.81 6.56
CA GLU A 125 -5.70 11.24 7.96
C GLU A 125 -6.76 10.44 8.72
N ASP A 126 -7.95 10.29 8.14
CA ASP A 126 -9.03 9.50 8.76
C ASP A 126 -8.62 8.04 8.91
N TRP A 127 -7.91 7.48 7.92
CA TRP A 127 -7.39 6.12 7.98
C TRP A 127 -6.33 5.96 9.07
N GLN A 128 -5.40 6.90 9.18
CA GLN A 128 -4.34 6.89 10.17
C GLN A 128 -4.92 6.91 11.59
N VAL A 129 -5.99 7.68 11.82
CA VAL A 129 -6.66 7.72 13.13
C VAL A 129 -7.40 6.41 13.42
N ARG A 130 -8.12 5.86 12.44
CA ARG A 130 -9.04 4.73 12.67
C ARG A 130 -8.37 3.36 12.62
N PHE A 131 -7.40 3.19 11.74
CA PHE A 131 -6.81 1.89 11.40
C PHE A 131 -5.27 1.90 11.49
N GLY A 132 -4.63 3.08 11.37
CA GLY A 132 -3.18 3.23 11.36
C GLY A 132 -2.43 2.51 12.50
N PRO A 133 -2.81 2.65 13.79
CA PRO A 133 -2.14 1.93 14.87
C PRO A 133 -2.19 0.41 14.72
N LEU A 134 -3.38 -0.14 14.38
CA LEU A 134 -3.59 -1.58 14.21
C LEU A 134 -2.77 -2.10 13.03
N MET A 135 -2.87 -1.41 11.89
CA MET A 135 -2.24 -1.86 10.65
C MET A 135 -0.72 -1.82 10.72
N ARG A 136 -0.12 -0.82 11.42
CA ARG A 136 1.33 -0.78 11.65
C ARG A 136 1.82 -1.94 12.53
N GLU A 137 1.11 -2.25 13.60
CA GLU A 137 1.44 -3.40 14.47
C GLU A 137 1.25 -4.75 13.74
N ALA A 138 0.17 -4.89 12.96
CA ALA A 138 -0.07 -6.07 12.15
C ALA A 138 1.01 -6.24 11.06
N ALA A 139 1.39 -5.16 10.38
CA ALA A 139 2.46 -5.16 9.39
C ALA A 139 3.80 -5.60 9.97
N GLN A 140 4.13 -5.20 11.20
CA GLN A 140 5.35 -5.66 11.85
C GLN A 140 5.37 -7.20 12.01
N GLU A 141 4.25 -7.79 12.38
CA GLU A 141 4.12 -9.25 12.52
C GLU A 141 4.13 -9.96 11.16
N ILE A 142 3.47 -9.39 10.15
CA ILE A 142 3.52 -9.87 8.77
C ILE A 142 4.98 -9.90 8.28
N MET A 143 5.69 -8.77 8.36
CA MET A 143 7.04 -8.67 7.84
C MET A 143 8.05 -9.51 8.62
N ASN A 144 7.84 -9.73 9.92
CA ASN A 144 8.65 -10.66 10.72
C ASN A 144 8.47 -12.13 10.30
N SER A 145 7.38 -12.45 9.60
CA SER A 145 7.10 -13.80 9.08
C SER A 145 7.75 -14.06 7.72
N GLN A 146 8.29 -13.03 7.06
CA GLN A 146 8.92 -13.15 5.75
C GLN A 146 10.11 -14.12 5.82
N GLY A 147 10.17 -15.06 4.87
CA GLY A 147 11.17 -16.13 4.84
C GLY A 147 10.82 -17.36 5.70
N VAL A 148 9.79 -17.28 6.54
CA VAL A 148 9.25 -18.42 7.32
C VAL A 148 7.91 -18.87 6.76
N LEU A 149 7.02 -17.92 6.49
CA LEU A 149 5.71 -18.15 5.90
C LEU A 149 5.65 -17.57 4.50
N SER A 150 4.97 -18.24 3.60
CA SER A 150 4.62 -17.67 2.30
C SER A 150 3.62 -16.53 2.46
N ALA A 151 3.57 -15.67 1.45
CA ALA A 151 2.70 -14.48 1.45
C ALA A 151 1.21 -14.87 1.51
N SER A 152 0.82 -15.98 0.87
CA SER A 152 -0.55 -16.52 0.92
C SER A 152 -0.90 -17.11 2.30
N GLU A 153 0.05 -17.76 2.98
CA GLU A 153 -0.16 -18.26 4.35
C GLU A 153 -0.36 -17.11 5.34
N VAL A 154 0.35 -16.00 5.16
CA VAL A 154 0.14 -14.80 5.98
C VAL A 154 -1.23 -14.19 5.72
N ALA A 155 -1.62 -14.02 4.46
CA ALA A 155 -2.95 -13.49 4.12
C ALA A 155 -4.09 -14.37 4.67
N ALA A 156 -3.94 -15.69 4.63
CA ALA A 156 -4.90 -16.62 5.24
C ALA A 156 -5.00 -16.48 6.79
N ARG A 157 -4.02 -15.82 7.43
CA ARG A 157 -3.93 -15.60 8.88
C ARG A 157 -4.16 -14.14 9.28
N SER A 158 -4.51 -13.24 8.35
CA SER A 158 -4.62 -11.79 8.59
C SER A 158 -5.48 -11.47 9.81
N GLY A 159 -6.69 -12.03 9.91
CA GLY A 159 -7.57 -11.78 11.06
C GLY A 159 -6.99 -12.23 12.41
N VAL A 160 -6.17 -13.29 12.43
CA VAL A 160 -5.48 -13.72 13.66
C VAL A 160 -4.33 -12.76 13.99
N ILE A 161 -3.58 -12.32 12.98
CA ILE A 161 -2.50 -11.35 13.12
C ILE A 161 -3.06 -10.03 13.67
N GLU A 162 -4.15 -9.51 13.08
CA GLU A 162 -4.84 -8.31 13.54
C GLU A 162 -5.36 -8.45 14.97
N THR A 163 -5.95 -9.59 15.31
CA THR A 163 -6.40 -9.87 16.70
C THR A 163 -5.23 -9.76 17.69
N ARG A 164 -4.06 -10.33 17.35
CA ARG A 164 -2.86 -10.22 18.19
C ARG A 164 -2.32 -8.81 18.24
N ALA A 165 -2.29 -8.09 17.12
CA ALA A 165 -1.87 -6.69 17.05
C ALA A 165 -2.74 -5.80 17.95
N GLN A 166 -4.07 -5.99 17.92
CA GLN A 166 -4.99 -5.26 18.79
C GLN A 166 -4.74 -5.56 20.28
N ALA A 167 -4.45 -6.81 20.63
CA ALA A 167 -4.10 -7.17 22.00
C ALA A 167 -2.83 -6.45 22.49
N ARG A 168 -1.80 -6.32 21.64
CA ARG A 168 -0.57 -5.57 21.96
C ARG A 168 -0.87 -4.08 22.15
N LEU A 169 -1.68 -3.47 21.28
CA LEU A 169 -2.08 -2.06 21.40
C LEU A 169 -2.80 -1.78 22.71
N ASN A 170 -3.79 -2.60 23.04
CA ASN A 170 -4.53 -2.47 24.30
C ASN A 170 -3.58 -2.54 25.48
N ALA A 171 -2.65 -3.49 25.51
CA ALA A 171 -1.68 -3.64 26.59
C ALA A 171 -0.75 -2.43 26.77
N ARG A 172 -0.43 -1.69 25.70
CA ARG A 172 0.36 -0.44 25.78
C ARG A 172 -0.46 0.73 26.35
N ALA A 173 -1.75 0.78 26.06
CA ALA A 173 -2.64 1.85 26.53
C ALA A 173 -2.91 1.83 28.05
N TYR A 174 -2.64 0.69 28.72
CA TYR A 174 -2.78 0.53 30.17
C TYR A 174 -1.47 0.69 30.95
N ARG A 175 -0.38 1.14 30.32
CA ARG A 175 0.89 1.48 30.99
C ARG A 175 0.98 2.97 31.25
#